data_AF-A0A3S4Y2D4-F1
#
_entry.id   AF-A0A3S4Y2D4-F1
#
_cell.length_a   1.000
_cell.length_b   1.000
_cell.length_c   1.000
_cell.angle_alpha   90.00
_cell.angle_beta   90.00
_cell.angle_gamma   90.00
#
_symmetry.space_group_name_H-M   'P 1'
#
loop_
_entity.id
_entity.type
_entity.pdbx_description
1 polymer ?
#
loop_
_entity_poly.entity_id
_entity_poly.type
_entity_poly.pdbx_seq_one_letter_code
_entity_poly.pdbx_strand_id
1 'polypeptide(L)'
;MPISLPVARDEITAELDYERGRLVYEGVNGNEVRRSILPGGVRVITERMPGTRGVSLGFWVGVGSRDEAPGMLGSTHFLEHLLFKGTPSRTAFDIAQAFDAVGGESNALTAKEHTCYYARVLDDDTPMAVDVLADMVSNALLDPEHLEQERGVILEEIAMDQDDPTDVAFENFVEQLMGQNPWVARSVVLRRRLCRSRGMLCGNITKSITRRIASSSRRLGRWSIRTS
;
A
#
# COMPACT_ATOMS: atom_id res chain seq x y z
N MET A 1 3.67 -16.66 -32.38
CA MET A 1 3.34 -15.33 -32.92
C MET A 1 3.85 -14.28 -31.95
N PRO A 2 4.65 -13.30 -32.36
CA PRO A 2 4.99 -12.19 -31.48
C PRO A 2 3.71 -11.38 -31.21
N ILE A 3 3.39 -11.19 -29.93
CA ILE A 3 2.30 -10.31 -29.51
C ILE A 3 2.75 -8.88 -29.81
N SER A 4 2.07 -8.20 -30.74
CA SER A 4 2.21 -6.76 -30.89
C SER A 4 1.54 -6.11 -29.69
N LEU A 5 2.34 -5.53 -28.78
CA LEU A 5 1.81 -4.70 -27.71
C LEU A 5 1.28 -3.40 -28.34
N PRO A 6 0.10 -2.90 -27.92
CA PRO A 6 -0.53 -1.70 -28.47
C PRO A 6 0.13 -0.42 -27.94
N VAL A 7 1.46 -0.41 -27.81
CA VAL A 7 2.24 0.70 -27.24
C VAL A 7 3.51 0.87 -28.07
N ALA A 8 3.75 2.07 -28.59
CA ALA A 8 4.95 2.34 -29.38
C ALA A 8 6.20 2.36 -28.48
N ARG A 9 7.35 1.95 -29.02
CA ARG A 9 8.61 1.87 -28.26
C ARG A 9 9.02 3.23 -27.66
N ASP A 10 8.67 4.30 -28.37
CA ASP A 10 8.99 5.67 -28.01
C ASP A 10 8.15 6.12 -26.79
N GLU A 11 6.91 5.64 -26.68
CA GLU A 11 6.04 5.86 -25.52
C GLU A 11 6.57 5.18 -24.26
N ILE A 12 7.11 3.97 -24.39
CA ILE A 12 7.75 3.25 -23.29
C ILE A 12 9.04 3.97 -22.87
N THR A 13 9.79 4.52 -23.83
CA THR A 13 11.05 5.23 -23.56
C THR A 13 10.80 6.54 -22.82
N ALA A 14 9.74 7.27 -23.17
CA ALA A 14 9.31 8.47 -22.44
C ALA A 14 8.89 8.17 -21.00
N GLU A 15 8.33 6.98 -20.74
CA GLU A 15 8.01 6.56 -19.37
C GLU A 15 9.25 6.22 -18.53
N LEU A 16 10.36 5.84 -19.16
CA LEU A 16 11.62 5.53 -18.48
C LEU A 16 12.46 6.78 -18.16
N ASP A 17 12.06 7.97 -18.65
CA ASP A 17 12.56 9.25 -18.16
C ASP A 17 11.99 9.51 -16.77
N TYR A 18 12.67 9.00 -15.74
CA TYR A 18 12.27 9.16 -14.35
C TYR A 18 12.58 10.55 -13.77
N GLU A 19 13.33 11.39 -14.48
CA GLU A 19 13.63 12.76 -14.04
C GLU A 19 12.50 13.72 -14.40
N ARG A 20 11.99 13.62 -15.63
CA ARG A 20 10.94 14.52 -16.13
C ARG A 20 9.57 13.88 -16.16
N GLY A 21 9.50 12.56 -16.38
CA GLY A 21 8.26 11.83 -16.62
C GLY A 21 7.57 12.23 -17.94
N ARG A 22 6.74 11.33 -18.46
CA ARG A 22 5.84 11.63 -19.58
C ARG A 22 4.66 12.44 -19.07
N LEU A 23 4.39 13.60 -19.67
CA LEU A 23 3.14 14.34 -19.45
C LEU A 23 1.96 13.50 -19.97
N VAL A 24 1.02 13.20 -19.08
CA VAL A 24 -0.19 12.41 -19.38
C VAL A 24 -1.41 13.31 -19.51
N TYR A 25 -1.47 14.38 -18.71
CA TYR A 25 -2.57 15.33 -18.71
C TYR A 25 -2.10 16.72 -18.29
N GLU A 26 -2.64 17.75 -18.95
CA GLU A 26 -2.47 19.15 -18.62
C GLU A 26 -3.86 19.77 -18.40
N GLY A 27 -4.09 20.28 -17.19
CA GLY A 27 -5.36 20.84 -16.76
C GLY A 27 -5.43 22.36 -16.92
N VAL A 28 -6.66 22.88 -16.84
CA VAL A 28 -7.00 24.28 -17.15
C VAL A 28 -6.30 25.31 -16.24
N ASN A 29 -5.84 24.90 -15.04
CA ASN A 29 -5.19 25.77 -14.06
C ASN A 29 -3.67 25.54 -13.93
N GLY A 30 -3.03 24.95 -14.96
CA GLY A 30 -1.61 24.56 -14.88
C GLY A 30 -1.36 23.31 -14.03
N ASN A 31 -2.41 22.50 -13.81
CA ASN A 31 -2.25 21.19 -13.21
C ASN A 31 -1.57 20.26 -14.22
N GLU A 32 -0.52 19.57 -13.82
CA GLU A 32 0.19 18.63 -14.69
C GLU A 32 0.20 17.25 -14.06
N VAL A 33 -0.35 16.26 -14.76
CA VAL A 33 -0.19 14.84 -14.40
C VAL A 33 0.92 14.25 -15.24
N ARG A 34 1.95 13.75 -14.57
CA ARG A 34 3.08 13.08 -15.19
C ARG A 34 3.18 11.65 -14.70
N ARG A 35 3.67 10.78 -15.58
CA ARG A 35 3.92 9.38 -15.29
C ARG A 35 5.36 9.01 -15.63
N SER A 36 6.02 8.32 -14.71
CA SER A 36 7.35 7.76 -14.92
C SER A 36 7.46 6.34 -14.37
N ILE A 37 8.51 5.64 -14.79
CA ILE A 37 8.89 4.30 -14.34
C ILE A 37 10.32 4.39 -13.83
N LEU A 38 10.48 4.13 -12.54
CA LEU A 38 11.78 4.15 -11.89
C LEU A 38 12.64 2.94 -12.29
N PRO A 39 13.97 3.04 -12.14
CA PRO A 39 14.87 1.89 -12.21
C PRO A 39 14.46 0.84 -11.17
N GLY A 40 13.77 -0.22 -11.61
CA GLY A 40 13.14 -1.21 -10.72
C GLY A 40 11.70 -1.55 -11.11
N GLY A 41 11.08 -0.77 -12.01
CA GLY A 41 9.74 -1.04 -12.54
C GLY A 41 8.60 -0.44 -11.71
N VAL A 42 8.92 0.31 -10.65
CA VAL A 42 7.92 1.05 -9.87
C VAL A 42 7.39 2.20 -10.73
N ARG A 43 6.07 2.25 -10.88
CA ARG A 43 5.38 3.33 -11.58
C ARG A 43 5.12 4.47 -10.60
N VAL A 44 5.47 5.68 -11.01
CA VAL A 44 5.21 6.92 -10.27
C VAL A 44 4.24 7.77 -11.09
N ILE A 45 3.20 8.23 -10.44
CA ILE A 45 2.24 9.19 -11.00
C ILE A 45 2.28 10.41 -10.09
N THR A 46 2.56 11.57 -10.66
CA THR A 46 2.59 12.84 -9.93
C THR A 46 1.60 13.80 -10.55
N GLU A 47 0.75 14.40 -9.74
CA GLU A 47 -0.07 15.55 -10.13
C GLU A 47 0.48 16.80 -9.44
N ARG A 48 1.00 17.74 -10.22
CA ARG A 48 1.40 19.05 -9.70
C ARG A 48 0.19 19.97 -9.73
N MET A 49 -0.16 20.54 -8.58
CA MET A 49 -1.24 21.53 -8.44
C MET A 49 -0.66 22.84 -7.92
N PRO A 50 -0.42 23.87 -8.76
CA PRO A 50 0.31 25.08 -8.35
C PRO A 50 -0.32 25.86 -7.18
N GLY A 51 -1.61 25.67 -6.91
CA GLY A 51 -2.34 26.35 -5.84
C GLY A 51 -2.30 25.66 -4.46
N THR A 52 -1.68 24.49 -4.33
CA THR A 52 -1.60 23.76 -3.04
C THR A 52 -0.20 23.83 -2.43
N ARG A 53 -0.16 23.93 -1.10
CA ARG A 53 1.06 23.79 -0.27
C ARG A 53 1.09 22.45 0.48
N GLY A 54 0.06 21.62 0.30
CA GLY A 54 -0.03 20.28 0.87
C GLY A 54 0.24 19.21 -0.19
N VAL A 55 0.83 18.10 0.23
CA VAL A 55 1.15 16.94 -0.58
C VAL A 55 0.46 15.72 0.00
N SER A 56 -0.27 15.00 -0.84
CA SER A 56 -0.76 13.65 -0.54
C SER A 56 0.07 12.67 -1.35
N LEU A 57 0.73 11.73 -0.69
CA LEU A 57 1.47 10.66 -1.34
C LEU A 57 0.97 9.30 -0.88
N GLY A 58 1.11 8.28 -1.74
CA GLY A 58 0.74 6.93 -1.37
C GLY A 58 1.42 5.85 -2.21
N PHE A 59 1.72 4.74 -1.56
CA PHE A 59 2.22 3.51 -2.16
C PHE A 59 1.04 2.56 -2.39
N TRP A 60 0.70 2.37 -3.67
CA TRP A 60 -0.39 1.49 -4.08
C TRP A 60 0.17 0.13 -4.48
N VAL A 61 -0.16 -0.88 -3.69
CA VAL A 61 0.19 -2.28 -3.95
C VAL A 61 -1.04 -2.97 -4.53
N GLY A 62 -0.94 -3.49 -5.75
CA GLY A 62 -2.02 -4.24 -6.42
C GLY A 62 -2.16 -5.67 -5.87
N VAL A 63 -2.26 -5.77 -4.55
CA VAL A 63 -2.50 -6.99 -3.77
C VAL A 63 -3.51 -6.61 -2.69
N GLY A 64 -4.61 -7.34 -2.59
CA GLY A 64 -5.62 -7.18 -1.53
C GLY A 64 -6.14 -8.52 -1.03
N SER A 65 -7.26 -8.51 -0.29
CA SER A 65 -7.81 -9.74 0.30
C SER A 65 -8.22 -10.81 -0.73
N ARG A 66 -8.45 -10.41 -1.98
CA ARG A 66 -8.68 -11.33 -3.12
C ARG A 66 -7.49 -12.23 -3.40
N ASP A 67 -6.27 -11.72 -3.22
CA ASP A 67 -5.04 -12.39 -3.63
C ASP A 67 -4.54 -13.37 -2.55
N GLU A 68 -5.31 -13.56 -1.49
CA GLU A 68 -4.99 -14.43 -0.36
C GLU A 68 -5.23 -15.90 -0.65
N ALA A 69 -4.20 -16.71 -0.35
CA ALA A 69 -4.31 -18.16 -0.45
C ALA A 69 -5.29 -18.72 0.61
N PRO A 70 -5.98 -19.83 0.32
CA PRO A 70 -6.71 -20.57 1.34
C PRO A 70 -5.81 -20.88 2.55
N GLY A 71 -6.32 -20.66 3.77
CA GLY A 71 -5.53 -20.80 5.01
C GLY A 71 -4.71 -19.57 5.41
N MET A 72 -4.68 -18.53 4.57
CA MET A 72 -3.98 -17.27 4.79
C MET A 72 -4.92 -16.06 4.71
N LEU A 73 -6.23 -16.26 4.92
CA LEU A 73 -7.16 -15.12 4.85
C LEU A 73 -6.81 -14.08 5.92
N GLY A 74 -7.02 -12.81 5.60
CA GLY A 74 -6.75 -11.66 6.47
C GLY A 74 -5.27 -11.30 6.61
N SER A 75 -4.38 -12.06 6.00
CA SER A 75 -2.95 -11.76 5.95
C SER A 75 -2.61 -10.38 5.38
N THR A 76 -3.36 -9.86 4.41
CA THR A 76 -3.11 -8.53 3.83
C THR A 76 -3.47 -7.43 4.81
N HIS A 77 -4.58 -7.60 5.53
CA HIS A 77 -5.00 -6.71 6.61
C HIS A 77 -4.03 -6.79 7.80
N PHE A 78 -3.58 -7.99 8.18
CA PHE A 78 -2.52 -8.13 9.20
C PHE A 78 -1.22 -7.45 8.79
N LEU A 79 -0.84 -7.58 7.52
CA LEU A 79 0.37 -6.96 7.01
C LEU A 79 0.25 -5.43 7.11
N GLU A 80 -0.90 -4.87 6.75
CA GLU A 80 -1.20 -3.44 6.93
C GLU A 80 -0.88 -2.95 8.35
N HIS A 81 -1.41 -3.61 9.38
CA HIS A 81 -1.15 -3.27 10.78
C HIS A 81 0.32 -3.38 11.16
N LEU A 82 0.98 -4.45 10.71
CA LEU A 82 2.36 -4.74 11.08
C LEU A 82 3.37 -3.79 10.45
N LEU A 83 3.06 -3.16 9.31
CA LEU A 83 3.95 -2.20 8.68
C LEU A 83 4.16 -0.92 9.50
N PHE A 84 3.24 -0.60 10.42
CA PHE A 84 3.38 0.51 11.35
C PHE A 84 4.19 0.15 12.62
N LYS A 85 4.53 -1.12 12.82
CA LYS A 85 5.19 -1.58 14.06
C LYS A 85 6.71 -1.42 14.09
N GLY A 86 7.27 -0.93 12.98
CA GLY A 86 8.67 -0.54 12.91
C GLY A 86 9.48 -1.28 11.85
N THR A 87 10.64 -0.71 11.58
CA THR A 87 11.67 -1.13 10.65
C THR A 87 13.00 -1.27 11.41
N PRO A 88 14.06 -1.85 10.82
CA PRO A 88 15.39 -1.83 11.43
C PRO A 88 15.91 -0.43 11.77
N SER A 89 15.43 0.60 11.07
CA SER A 89 15.84 2.00 11.23
C SER A 89 14.93 2.82 12.14
N ARG A 90 13.68 2.40 12.36
CA ARG A 90 12.65 3.20 13.05
C ARG A 90 11.73 2.33 13.89
N THR A 91 11.51 2.71 15.14
CA THR A 91 10.44 2.12 15.96
C THR A 91 9.07 2.61 15.52
N ALA A 92 8.00 1.94 15.98
CA ALA A 92 6.64 2.42 15.78
C ALA A 92 6.44 3.87 16.30
N PHE A 93 7.09 4.20 17.41
CA PHE A 93 7.06 5.55 17.98
C PHE A 93 7.76 6.56 17.09
N ASP A 94 8.93 6.22 16.54
CA ASP A 94 9.66 7.11 15.63
C ASP A 94 8.86 7.40 14.35
N ILE A 95 8.15 6.39 13.82
CA ILE A 95 7.26 6.55 12.67
C ILE A 95 6.13 7.52 12.98
N ALA A 96 5.40 7.31 14.09
CA ALA A 96 4.30 8.19 14.48
C ALA A 96 4.80 9.63 14.75
N GLN A 97 5.89 9.76 15.51
CA GLN A 97 6.49 11.05 15.84
C GLN A 97 6.95 11.82 14.59
N ALA A 98 7.46 11.14 13.56
CA ALA A 98 7.90 11.80 12.32
C ALA A 98 6.76 12.55 11.62
N PHE A 99 5.56 11.96 11.57
CA PHE A 99 4.39 12.61 10.98
C PHE A 99 3.76 13.63 11.94
N ASP A 100 3.62 13.30 13.22
CA ASP A 100 3.04 14.19 14.23
C ASP A 100 3.83 15.50 14.37
N ALA A 101 5.16 15.45 14.31
CA ALA A 101 6.03 16.61 14.45
C ALA A 101 5.83 17.68 13.36
N VAL A 102 5.34 17.27 12.18
CA VAL A 102 5.09 18.15 11.04
C VAL A 102 3.59 18.45 10.85
N GLY A 103 2.75 17.99 11.77
CA GLY A 103 1.29 18.06 11.65
C GLY A 103 0.75 17.24 10.47
N GLY A 104 1.53 16.25 10.01
CA GLY A 104 1.13 15.33 8.97
C GLY A 104 0.27 14.20 9.52
N GLU A 105 -0.42 13.51 8.61
CA GLU A 105 -1.11 12.26 8.92
C GLU A 105 -0.56 11.14 8.04
N SER A 106 -0.52 9.93 8.59
CA SER A 106 -0.21 8.71 7.85
C SER A 106 -1.21 7.64 8.19
N ASN A 107 -1.67 6.90 7.19
CA ASN A 107 -2.59 5.79 7.39
C ASN A 107 -2.44 4.77 6.25
N ALA A 108 -3.17 3.67 6.35
CA ALA A 108 -3.28 2.69 5.31
C ALA A 108 -4.74 2.27 5.11
N LEU A 109 -4.97 1.54 4.02
CA LEU A 109 -6.20 0.81 3.82
C LEU A 109 -5.89 -0.44 3.01
N THR A 110 -6.55 -1.54 3.35
CA THR A 110 -6.62 -2.73 2.51
C THR A 110 -8.01 -2.82 1.89
N ALA A 111 -8.05 -3.07 0.59
CA ALA A 111 -9.26 -3.38 -0.15
C ALA A 111 -9.16 -4.81 -0.70
N LYS A 112 -10.18 -5.25 -1.46
CA LYS A 112 -10.16 -6.57 -2.09
C LYS A 112 -9.04 -6.73 -3.10
N GLU A 113 -8.69 -5.67 -3.84
CA GLU A 113 -7.76 -5.76 -4.98
C GLU A 113 -6.46 -4.95 -4.81
N HIS A 114 -6.36 -4.17 -3.74
CA HIS A 114 -5.19 -3.34 -3.49
C HIS A 114 -5.05 -3.01 -2.01
N THR A 115 -3.84 -2.67 -1.61
CA THR A 115 -3.52 -2.05 -0.32
C THR A 115 -2.80 -0.74 -0.60
N CYS A 116 -3.18 0.32 0.09
CA CYS A 116 -2.60 1.64 -0.05
C CYS A 116 -2.02 2.10 1.29
N TYR A 117 -0.77 2.53 1.30
CA TYR A 117 -0.12 3.20 2.42
C TYR A 117 0.10 4.65 2.04
N TYR A 118 -0.47 5.60 2.76
CA TYR A 118 -0.48 6.99 2.35
C TYR A 118 -0.16 7.94 3.50
N ALA A 119 0.28 9.14 3.13
CA ALA A 119 0.49 10.23 4.05
C ALA A 119 0.06 11.57 3.42
N ARG A 120 -0.34 12.50 4.27
CA ARG A 120 -0.60 13.90 3.92
C ARG A 120 0.30 14.78 4.76
N VAL A 121 1.09 15.61 4.10
CA VAL A 121 2.08 16.50 4.73
C VAL A 121 2.13 17.85 4.02
N LEU A 122 2.85 18.82 4.58
CA LEU A 122 3.21 20.05 3.87
C LEU A 122 4.28 19.75 2.82
N ASP A 123 4.37 20.62 1.81
CA ASP A 123 5.31 20.46 0.70
C ASP A 123 6.77 20.36 1.14
N ASP A 124 7.17 21.17 2.11
CA ASP A 124 8.52 21.17 2.70
C ASP A 124 8.90 19.81 3.33
N ASP A 125 7.92 19.04 3.81
CA ASP A 125 8.12 17.75 4.50
C ASP A 125 7.98 16.53 3.58
N THR A 126 7.72 16.74 2.28
CA THR A 126 7.60 15.66 1.28
C THR A 126 8.79 14.69 1.30
N PRO A 127 10.07 15.14 1.36
CA PRO A 127 11.20 14.21 1.39
C PRO A 127 11.19 13.28 2.60
N MET A 128 10.78 13.79 3.77
CA MET A 128 10.64 12.99 4.99
C MET A 128 9.53 11.95 4.82
N ALA A 129 8.35 12.37 4.35
CA ALA A 129 7.21 11.47 4.22
C ALA A 129 7.46 10.33 3.23
N VAL A 130 8.16 10.62 2.12
CA VAL A 130 8.59 9.60 1.15
C VAL A 130 9.56 8.61 1.81
N ASP A 131 10.55 9.09 2.56
CA ASP A 131 11.55 8.23 3.20
C ASP A 131 10.93 7.32 4.26
N VAL A 132 10.05 7.85 5.11
CA VAL A 132 9.37 7.06 6.16
C VAL A 132 8.44 6.01 5.53
N LEU A 133 7.58 6.39 4.58
CA LEU A 133 6.68 5.43 3.95
C LEU A 133 7.42 4.37 3.13
N ALA A 134 8.50 4.74 2.42
CA ALA A 134 9.30 3.79 1.66
C ALA A 134 9.99 2.77 2.59
N ASP A 135 10.48 3.22 3.75
CA ASP A 135 11.08 2.37 4.77
C ASP A 135 10.06 1.40 5.35
N MET A 136 8.86 1.88 5.73
CA MET A 136 7.77 1.05 6.21
C MET A 136 7.39 -0.05 5.21
N VAL A 137 7.21 0.31 3.94
CA VAL A 137 6.77 -0.63 2.90
C VAL A 137 7.86 -1.65 2.52
N SER A 138 9.14 -1.27 2.62
CA SER A 138 10.25 -2.09 2.14
C SER A 138 10.96 -2.89 3.21
N ASN A 139 10.98 -2.41 4.46
CA ASN A 139 11.86 -2.89 5.52
C ASN A 139 11.13 -3.21 6.85
N ALA A 140 9.81 -3.39 6.88
CA ALA A 140 9.11 -3.77 8.12
C ALA A 140 9.67 -5.06 8.75
N LEU A 141 9.85 -5.07 10.08
CA LEU A 141 10.47 -6.18 10.82
C LEU A 141 9.55 -7.41 10.98
N LEU A 142 8.24 -7.20 11.02
CA LEU A 142 7.21 -8.24 11.22
C LEU A 142 7.52 -9.19 12.39
N ASP A 143 7.74 -8.60 13.57
CA ASP A 143 8.00 -9.35 14.80
C ASP A 143 6.80 -10.25 15.17
N PRO A 144 7.02 -11.55 15.46
CA PRO A 144 5.97 -12.42 15.98
C PRO A 144 5.25 -11.88 17.22
N GLU A 145 5.93 -11.16 18.11
CA GLU A 145 5.31 -10.56 19.28
C GLU A 145 4.31 -9.46 18.90
N HIS A 146 4.69 -8.58 17.97
CA HIS A 146 3.78 -7.57 17.42
C HIS A 146 2.59 -8.21 16.69
N LEU A 147 2.80 -9.34 16.02
CA LEU A 147 1.70 -10.10 15.39
C LEU A 147 0.72 -10.63 16.43
N GLU A 148 1.20 -11.13 17.57
CA GLU A 148 0.32 -11.58 18.64
C GLU A 148 -0.48 -10.43 19.26
N GLN A 149 0.15 -9.27 19.45
CA GLN A 149 -0.50 -8.05 19.95
C GLN A 149 -1.58 -7.55 18.98
N GLU A 150 -1.24 -7.40 17.70
CA GLU A 150 -2.17 -6.90 16.67
C GLU A 150 -3.33 -7.85 16.41
N ARG A 151 -3.18 -9.14 16.67
CA ARG A 151 -4.31 -10.06 16.60
C ARG A 151 -5.45 -9.67 17.55
N GLY A 152 -5.12 -9.15 18.73
CA GLY A 152 -6.12 -8.67 19.68
C GLY A 152 -6.93 -7.51 19.09
N VAL A 153 -6.22 -6.51 18.57
CA VAL A 153 -6.79 -5.32 17.93
C VAL A 153 -7.68 -5.70 16.74
N ILE A 154 -7.18 -6.54 15.84
CA ILE A 154 -7.94 -6.99 14.66
C ILE A 154 -9.18 -7.80 15.08
N LEU A 155 -9.12 -8.59 16.16
CA LEU A 155 -10.29 -9.30 16.68
C LEU A 155 -11.36 -8.37 17.24
N GLU A 156 -10.97 -7.21 17.75
CA GLU A 156 -11.88 -6.16 18.21
C GLU A 156 -12.50 -5.42 17.02
N GLU A 157 -11.72 -5.07 16.00
CA GLU A 157 -12.24 -4.48 14.76
C GLU A 157 -13.28 -5.41 14.08
N ILE A 158 -12.97 -6.71 13.97
CA ILE A 158 -13.93 -7.69 13.46
C ILE A 158 -15.22 -7.71 14.30
N ALA A 159 -15.12 -7.52 15.61
CA ALA A 159 -16.30 -7.49 16.47
C ALA A 159 -17.11 -6.21 16.25
N MET A 160 -16.45 -5.07 16.08
CA MET A 160 -17.08 -3.80 15.76
C MET A 160 -17.81 -3.86 14.41
N ASP A 161 -17.17 -4.39 13.37
CA ASP A 161 -17.80 -4.57 12.04
C ASP A 161 -19.00 -5.52 12.09
N GLN A 162 -18.97 -6.51 12.98
CA GLN A 162 -20.10 -7.43 13.20
C GLN A 162 -21.29 -6.77 13.90
N ASP A 163 -21.04 -5.69 14.64
CA ASP A 163 -22.07 -4.92 15.32
C ASP A 163 -22.66 -3.82 14.41
N ASP A 164 -22.04 -3.51 13.25
CA ASP A 164 -22.63 -2.62 12.23
C ASP A 164 -23.55 -3.40 11.26
N PRO A 165 -24.88 -3.18 11.31
CA PRO A 165 -25.82 -3.88 10.45
C PRO A 165 -25.65 -3.55 8.96
N THR A 166 -25.09 -2.39 8.62
CA THR A 166 -24.86 -1.95 7.24
C THR A 166 -23.73 -2.75 6.61
N ASP A 167 -22.61 -2.89 7.32
CA ASP A 167 -21.46 -3.68 6.88
C ASP A 167 -21.83 -5.16 6.76
N VAL A 168 -22.54 -5.70 7.77
CA VAL A 168 -23.05 -7.07 7.72
C VAL A 168 -24.00 -7.27 6.54
N ALA A 169 -24.91 -6.34 6.27
CA ALA A 169 -25.82 -6.43 5.12
C ALA A 169 -25.06 -6.41 3.79
N PHE A 170 -24.07 -5.53 3.65
CA PHE A 170 -23.26 -5.41 2.44
C PHE A 170 -22.42 -6.67 2.20
N GLU A 171 -21.74 -7.19 3.22
CA GLU A 171 -20.95 -8.42 3.11
C GLU A 171 -21.82 -9.63 2.74
N ASN A 172 -23.00 -9.78 3.38
CA ASN A 172 -23.95 -10.83 3.05
C ASN A 172 -24.49 -10.69 1.61
N PHE A 173 -24.75 -9.47 1.15
CA PHE A 173 -25.17 -9.20 -0.22
C PHE A 173 -24.08 -9.59 -1.21
N VAL A 174 -22.82 -9.20 -0.97
CA VAL A 174 -21.69 -9.56 -1.84
C VAL A 174 -21.45 -11.07 -1.86
N GLU A 175 -21.55 -11.76 -0.72
CA GLU A 175 -21.42 -13.22 -0.63
C GLU A 175 -22.51 -13.93 -1.45
N GLN A 176 -23.77 -13.48 -1.37
CA GLN A 176 -24.87 -14.05 -2.14
C GLN A 176 -24.76 -13.74 -3.64
N LEU A 177 -24.36 -12.52 -4.01
CA LEU A 177 -24.21 -12.10 -5.41
C LEU A 177 -23.07 -12.84 -6.11
N MET A 178 -21.96 -13.07 -5.39
CA MET A 178 -20.73 -13.63 -5.95
C MET A 178 -20.61 -15.15 -5.78
N GLY A 179 -21.50 -15.79 -5.01
CA GLY A 179 -21.54 -17.23 -4.81
C GLY A 179 -20.24 -17.81 -4.24
N GLN A 180 -19.80 -18.97 -4.74
CA GLN A 180 -18.53 -19.59 -4.34
C GLN A 180 -17.29 -19.00 -5.04
N ASN A 181 -17.44 -17.89 -5.79
CA ASN A 181 -16.33 -17.38 -6.57
C ASN A 181 -15.26 -16.80 -5.63
N PRO A 182 -14.05 -17.40 -5.54
CA PRO A 182 -13.07 -17.08 -4.49
C PRO A 182 -12.54 -15.65 -4.51
N TRP A 183 -12.77 -14.94 -5.63
CA TRP A 183 -12.12 -13.69 -5.98
C TRP A 183 -12.75 -12.43 -5.37
N VAL A 184 -14.01 -12.48 -4.89
CA VAL A 184 -14.70 -11.27 -4.39
C VAL A 184 -15.54 -11.52 -3.14
N ALA A 185 -15.92 -12.78 -2.86
CA ALA A 185 -16.73 -13.14 -1.69
C ALA A 185 -15.96 -13.13 -0.36
N ARG A 186 -14.66 -12.80 -0.37
CA ARG A 186 -13.83 -12.77 0.83
C ARG A 186 -13.81 -11.37 1.41
N SER A 187 -14.26 -11.26 2.66
CA SER A 187 -14.19 -10.02 3.40
C SER A 187 -12.74 -9.53 3.49
N VAL A 188 -12.57 -8.22 3.41
CA VAL A 188 -11.30 -7.54 3.66
C VAL A 188 -10.87 -7.76 5.10
N VAL A 189 -11.83 -7.64 6.01
CA VAL A 189 -11.64 -7.86 7.42
C VAL A 189 -11.76 -9.36 7.71
N LEU A 190 -10.76 -9.90 8.41
CA LEU A 190 -10.61 -11.33 8.58
C LEU A 190 -11.83 -11.95 9.28
N ARG A 191 -12.44 -13.01 8.73
CA ARG A 191 -13.50 -13.73 9.47
C ARG A 191 -12.93 -14.27 10.80
N ARG A 192 -13.60 -13.94 11.91
CA ARG A 192 -13.23 -14.26 13.32
C ARG A 192 -12.73 -15.69 13.56
N ARG A 193 -13.24 -16.69 12.83
CA ARG A 193 -12.80 -18.10 12.93
C ARG A 193 -11.36 -18.32 12.44
N LEU A 194 -10.92 -17.63 11.39
CA LEU A 194 -9.58 -17.82 10.85
C LEU A 194 -8.52 -17.08 11.68
N CYS A 195 -8.86 -15.89 12.19
CA CYS A 195 -8.01 -15.11 13.09
C CYS A 195 -7.63 -15.89 14.36
N ARG A 196 -8.56 -16.69 14.90
CA ARG A 196 -8.33 -17.54 16.10
C ARG A 196 -7.47 -18.78 15.84
N SER A 197 -7.24 -19.16 14.58
CA SER A 197 -6.46 -20.36 14.27
C SER A 197 -4.96 -20.03 14.28
N ARG A 198 -4.17 -20.75 15.09
CA ARG A 198 -2.70 -20.59 15.21
C ARG A 198 -1.90 -20.91 13.93
N GLY A 199 -2.58 -21.23 12.82
CA GLY A 199 -1.98 -21.70 11.57
C GLY A 199 -1.63 -20.61 10.55
N MET A 200 -1.85 -19.33 10.86
CA MET A 200 -1.61 -18.23 9.92
C MET A 200 -0.10 -17.97 9.76
N LEU A 201 0.51 -18.60 8.76
CA LEU A 201 1.93 -18.47 8.42
C LEU A 201 2.18 -17.17 7.65
N CYS A 202 2.14 -16.03 8.34
CA CYS A 202 2.40 -14.69 7.78
C CYS A 202 3.69 -14.65 6.93
N GLY A 203 4.70 -15.45 7.29
CA GLY A 203 6.01 -15.51 6.62
C GLY A 203 6.03 -15.87 5.13
N ASN A 204 5.00 -16.53 4.58
CA ASN A 204 4.94 -16.82 3.14
C ASN A 204 4.39 -15.64 2.31
N ILE A 205 3.53 -14.81 2.91
CA ILE A 205 2.95 -13.63 2.26
C ILE A 205 3.91 -12.45 2.32
N THR A 206 4.62 -12.30 3.44
CA THR A 206 5.82 -11.46 3.54
C THR A 206 6.82 -11.80 2.45
N LYS A 207 7.24 -13.08 2.31
CA LYS A 207 8.20 -13.45 1.26
C LYS A 207 7.69 -13.20 -0.15
N SER A 208 6.39 -13.13 -0.41
CA SER A 208 5.83 -12.82 -1.73
C SER A 208 5.76 -11.30 -1.99
N ILE A 209 5.24 -10.53 -1.03
CA ILE A 209 5.10 -9.07 -1.12
C ILE A 209 6.46 -8.40 -0.99
N THR A 210 7.24 -8.75 0.03
CA THR A 210 8.62 -8.28 0.18
C THR A 210 9.53 -8.81 -0.93
N ARG A 211 9.28 -9.96 -1.60
CA ARG A 211 10.05 -10.30 -2.83
C ARG A 211 9.58 -9.54 -4.06
N ARG A 212 8.31 -9.19 -4.21
CA ARG A 212 7.83 -8.33 -5.31
C ARG A 212 8.31 -6.89 -5.13
N ILE A 213 8.40 -6.41 -3.89
CA ILE A 213 8.99 -5.13 -3.54
C ILE A 213 10.52 -5.21 -3.61
N ALA A 214 11.17 -6.24 -3.07
CA ALA A 214 12.64 -6.37 -3.07
C ALA A 214 13.26 -6.83 -4.40
N SER A 215 12.51 -7.51 -5.28
CA SER A 215 12.94 -7.71 -6.67
C SER A 215 12.99 -6.39 -7.44
N SER A 216 12.21 -5.39 -7.01
CA SER A 216 12.35 -3.99 -7.44
C SER A 216 13.46 -3.24 -6.68
N SER A 217 13.70 -3.55 -5.40
CA SER A 217 14.62 -2.79 -4.54
C SER A 217 16.10 -3.19 -4.60
N ARG A 218 16.48 -4.42 -4.98
CA ARG A 218 17.90 -4.84 -5.10
C ARG A 218 18.70 -4.13 -6.20
N ARG A 219 18.09 -3.19 -6.94
CA ARG A 219 18.76 -2.32 -7.93
C ARG A 219 18.71 -0.83 -7.54
N LEU A 220 18.26 -0.48 -6.35
CA LEU A 220 18.10 0.91 -5.92
C LEU A 220 19.42 1.45 -5.35
N GLY A 221 20.22 2.06 -6.21
CA GLY A 221 21.22 3.03 -5.81
C GLY A 221 20.53 4.32 -5.36
N ARG A 222 20.94 4.81 -4.18
CA ARG A 222 20.83 6.17 -3.62
C ARG A 222 19.82 7.11 -4.33
N TRP A 223 18.66 7.30 -3.71
CA TRP A 223 17.66 8.28 -4.11
C TRP A 223 18.13 9.70 -3.77
N SER A 224 18.04 10.61 -4.73
CA SER A 224 18.21 12.05 -4.55
C SER A 224 16.98 12.73 -5.15
N ILE A 225 15.98 12.99 -4.32
CA ILE A 225 14.85 13.84 -4.70
C ILE A 225 15.27 15.28 -4.42
N ARG A 226 15.45 16.08 -5.48
CA ARG A 226 15.49 17.55 -5.35
C ARG A 226 14.08 18.06 -5.52
N THR A 227 13.54 18.67 -4.48
CA THR A 227 12.35 19.51 -4.57
C THR A 227 12.66 20.76 -5.39
N SER A 228 11.73 21.16 -6.24
CA SER A 228 11.75 22.41 -7.02
C SER A 228 11.01 23.51 -6.29
#